data_AF-A0A1A5HMJ6-F1
#
_entry.id   AF-A0A1A5HMJ6-F1
#
_cell.length_a   1.000
_cell.length_b   1.000
_cell.length_c   1.000
_cell.angle_alpha   90.00
_cell.angle_beta   90.00
_cell.angle_gamma   90.00
#
_symmetry.space_group_name_H-M   'P 1'
#
loop_
_entity.id
_entity.type
_entity.pdbx_description
1 polymer ?
#
loop_
_entity_poly.entity_id
_entity_poly.type
_entity_poly.pdbx_seq_one_letter_code
_entity_poly.pdbx_strand_id
1 'polypeptide(L)'
;MKTHLPQPFEQEDIRKDPKAVVIGLLIGLLLMFGSVIGVLFNRREEVDENCKDRIFKLYDTILVERNKRIYFYERMIFYQKENKRLQKQDSLIKSNTEPLINKIYKYEK
;
A
#
# COMPACT_ATOMS: atom_id res chain seq x y z
N MET A 1 28.37 9.46 -35.63
CA MET A 1 27.11 9.32 -36.39
C MET A 1 26.35 10.63 -36.27
N LYS A 2 25.95 11.25 -37.38
CA LYS A 2 25.17 12.49 -37.35
C LYS A 2 23.80 12.18 -36.74
N THR A 3 23.55 12.64 -35.51
CA THR A 3 22.24 12.64 -34.88
C THR A 3 21.39 13.73 -35.52
N HIS A 4 20.84 13.44 -36.70
CA HIS A 4 19.82 14.28 -37.29
C HIS A 4 18.53 14.11 -36.49
N LEU A 5 18.11 15.17 -35.82
CA LEU A 5 16.76 15.27 -35.27
C LEU A 5 15.77 15.07 -36.42
N PRO A 6 14.68 14.28 -36.22
CA PRO A 6 13.67 14.11 -37.26
C PRO A 6 13.09 15.49 -37.60
N GLN A 7 13.22 15.89 -38.87
CA GLN A 7 12.64 17.13 -39.36
C GLN A 7 11.21 16.83 -39.82
N PRO A 8 10.18 17.41 -39.17
CA PRO A 8 8.79 17.00 -39.39
C PRO A 8 8.18 17.50 -40.72
N PHE A 9 8.88 18.36 -41.46
CA PHE A 9 8.43 18.92 -42.74
C PHE A 9 9.56 18.92 -43.78
N GLU A 10 9.22 18.59 -45.03
CA GLU A 10 10.16 18.67 -46.15
C GLU A 10 10.45 20.13 -46.50
N GLN A 11 11.67 20.42 -47.01
CA GLN A 11 12.09 21.80 -47.32
C GLN A 11 11.20 22.47 -48.38
N GLU A 12 10.55 21.70 -49.24
CA GLU A 12 9.62 22.18 -50.26
C GLU A 12 8.32 22.71 -49.64
N ASP A 13 7.79 22.04 -48.61
CA ASP A 13 6.57 22.47 -47.90
C ASP A 13 6.79 23.75 -47.11
N ILE A 14 7.98 23.90 -46.51
CA ILE A 14 8.38 25.11 -45.79
C ILE A 14 8.43 26.32 -46.73
N ARG A 15 8.84 26.12 -47.99
CA ARG A 15 8.90 27.19 -49.00
C ARG A 15 7.53 27.53 -49.57
N LYS A 16 6.65 26.55 -49.69
CA LYS A 16 5.33 26.71 -50.31
C LYS A 16 4.35 27.41 -49.39
N ASP A 17 4.29 27.03 -48.11
CA ASP A 17 3.39 27.63 -47.12
C ASP A 17 4.05 27.71 -45.71
N PRO A 18 5.03 28.62 -45.52
CA PRO A 18 5.77 28.74 -44.26
C PRO A 18 4.87 29.06 -43.06
N LYS A 19 3.77 29.79 -43.27
CA LYS A 19 2.83 30.16 -42.21
C LYS A 19 2.09 28.94 -41.66
N ALA A 20 1.65 28.04 -42.53
CA ALA A 20 0.93 26.83 -42.13
C ALA A 20 1.85 25.87 -41.36
N VAL A 21 3.10 25.75 -41.78
CA VAL A 21 4.13 24.95 -41.10
C VAL A 21 4.39 25.48 -39.69
N VAL A 22 4.52 26.79 -39.52
CA VAL A 22 4.73 27.41 -38.19
C VAL A 22 3.51 27.18 -37.29
N ILE A 23 2.29 27.32 -37.82
CA ILE A 23 1.07 27.05 -37.06
C ILE A 23 1.01 25.57 -36.64
N GLY A 24 1.33 24.64 -37.53
CA GLY A 24 1.39 23.21 -37.21
C GLY A 24 2.43 22.88 -36.13
N LEU A 25 3.61 23.49 -36.20
CA LEU A 25 4.64 23.36 -35.17
C LEU A 25 4.17 23.88 -33.81
N LEU A 26 3.54 25.06 -33.77
CA LEU A 26 3.03 25.65 -32.54
C LEU A 26 1.92 24.81 -31.91
N ILE A 27 1.00 24.28 -32.72
CA ILE A 27 -0.05 23.36 -32.26
C ILE A 27 0.57 22.07 -31.69
N GLY A 28 1.52 21.47 -32.40
CA GLY A 28 2.22 20.28 -31.94
C GLY A 28 2.95 20.51 -30.61
N LEU A 29 3.62 21.65 -30.46
CA LEU A 29 4.28 22.03 -29.22
C LEU A 29 3.29 22.20 -28.07
N LEU A 30 2.14 22.81 -28.34
CA LEU A 30 1.09 23.06 -27.35
C LEU A 30 0.44 21.76 -26.87
N LEU A 31 0.21 20.81 -27.78
CA LEU A 31 -0.28 19.47 -27.45
C LEU A 31 0.73 18.67 -26.62
N MET A 32 2.02 18.75 -26.96
CA MET A 32 3.09 18.12 -26.18
C MET A 32 3.12 18.67 -24.75
N PHE A 33 3.06 19.99 -24.57
CA PHE A 33 3.00 20.59 -23.23
C PHE A 33 1.72 20.23 -22.48
N GLY A 34 0.56 20.24 -23.14
CA GLY A 34 -0.70 19.83 -22.55
C GLY A 34 -0.67 18.38 -22.04
N SER A 35 -0.07 17.47 -22.81
CA SER A 35 0.09 16.07 -22.41
C SER A 35 0.96 15.91 -21.16
N VAL A 36 2.09 16.63 -21.09
CA VAL A 36 3.00 16.57 -19.93
C VAL A 36 2.34 17.13 -18.69
N ILE A 37 1.64 18.27 -18.82
CA ILE A 37 0.90 18.90 -17.72
C ILE A 37 -0.20 17.95 -17.20
N GLY A 38 -0.98 17.34 -18.11
CA GLY A 38 -2.03 16.38 -17.75
C GLY A 38 -1.48 15.17 -16.99
N VAL A 39 -0.36 14.59 -17.45
CA VAL A 39 0.29 13.46 -16.76
C VAL A 39 0.79 13.87 -15.36
N LEU A 40 1.37 15.06 -15.22
CA LEU A 40 1.82 15.57 -13.92
C LEU A 40 0.65 15.82 -12.96
N PHE A 41 -0.47 16.31 -13.46
CA PHE A 41 -1.66 16.57 -12.65
C PHE A 41 -2.32 15.27 -12.19
N ASN A 42 -2.52 14.30 -13.09
CA ASN A 42 -3.11 13.00 -12.76
C ASN A 42 -2.26 12.24 -11.73
N ARG A 43 -0.93 12.26 -11.88
CA ARG A 43 -0.01 11.66 -10.87
C ARG A 43 -0.10 12.35 -9.52
N ARG A 44 -0.39 13.65 -9.48
CA ARG A 44 -0.50 14.40 -8.22
C ARG A 44 -1.80 14.04 -7.48
N GLU A 45 -2.90 13.88 -8.21
CA GLU A 45 -4.19 13.43 -7.65
C GLU A 45 -4.10 11.99 -7.11
N GLU A 46 -3.50 11.07 -7.88
CA GLU A 46 -3.29 9.68 -7.43
C GLU A 46 -2.44 9.58 -6.15
N VAL A 47 -1.44 10.46 -5.98
CA VAL A 47 -0.60 10.49 -4.77
C VAL A 47 -1.37 11.07 -3.58
N ASP A 48 -2.19 12.10 -3.78
CA ASP A 48 -2.93 12.74 -2.69
C ASP A 48 -4.07 11.86 -2.17
N GLU A 49 -4.80 11.17 -3.05
CA GLU A 49 -5.83 10.20 -2.66
C GLU A 49 -5.24 9.01 -1.90
N ASN A 50 -4.16 8.42 -2.40
CA ASN A 50 -3.47 7.32 -1.72
C ASN A 50 -2.91 7.72 -0.35
N CYS A 51 -2.53 8.99 -0.17
CA CYS A 51 -2.02 9.49 1.11
C CYS A 51 -3.14 9.54 2.16
N LYS A 52 -4.32 10.07 1.81
CA LYS A 52 -5.49 10.12 2.71
C LYS A 52 -5.94 8.73 3.15
N ASP A 53 -6.03 7.79 2.21
CA ASP A 53 -6.42 6.41 2.50
C ASP A 53 -5.43 5.68 3.41
N ARG A 54 -4.13 5.92 3.22
CA ARG A 54 -3.07 5.35 4.08
C ARG A 54 -3.14 5.92 5.49
N ILE A 55 -3.35 7.22 5.63
CA ILE A 55 -3.49 7.88 6.93
C ILE A 55 -4.73 7.33 7.65
N PHE A 56 -5.86 7.22 6.96
CA PHE A 56 -7.10 6.68 7.53
C PHE A 56 -6.93 5.24 8.04
N LYS A 57 -6.32 4.35 7.24
CA LYS A 57 -6.02 2.97 7.64
C LYS A 57 -5.09 2.89 8.85
N LEU A 58 -4.10 3.78 8.95
CA LEU A 58 -3.20 3.82 10.09
C LEU A 58 -3.94 4.21 11.37
N TYR A 59 -4.78 5.25 11.32
CA TYR A 59 -5.59 5.67 12.46
C TYR A 59 -6.57 4.58 12.91
N ASP A 60 -7.23 3.91 11.96
CA ASP A 60 -8.13 2.80 12.26
C ASP A 60 -7.40 1.64 12.96
N THR A 61 -6.22 1.28 12.44
CA THR A 61 -5.36 0.25 13.06
C THR A 61 -4.97 0.62 14.50
N ILE A 62 -4.60 1.88 14.74
CA ILE A 62 -4.24 2.36 16.09
C ILE A 62 -5.45 2.27 17.03
N LEU A 63 -6.65 2.64 16.59
CA LEU A 63 -7.87 2.56 17.39
C LEU A 63 -8.24 1.12 17.73
N VAL A 64 -8.15 0.21 16.76
CA VAL A 64 -8.41 -1.22 16.96
C VAL A 64 -7.44 -1.82 17.98
N GLU A 65 -6.14 -1.56 17.84
CA GLU A 65 -5.13 -2.08 18.78
C GLU A 65 -5.28 -1.47 20.18
N ARG A 66 -5.63 -0.18 20.29
CA ARG A 66 -5.94 0.45 21.58
C ARG A 66 -7.11 -0.24 22.26
N ASN A 67 -8.20 -0.49 21.54
CA ASN A 67 -9.39 -1.13 22.09
C ASN A 67 -9.12 -2.58 22.51
N LYS A 68 -8.34 -3.33 21.72
CA LYS A 68 -7.87 -4.68 22.12
C LYS A 68 -7.06 -4.63 23.41
N ARG A 69 -6.14 -3.68 23.56
CA ARG A 69 -5.35 -3.54 24.79
C ARG A 69 -6.21 -3.22 26.00
N ILE A 70 -7.17 -2.30 25.85
CA ILE A 70 -8.13 -1.97 26.92
C ILE A 70 -8.90 -3.24 27.33
N TYR A 71 -9.45 -3.97 26.36
CA TYR A 71 -10.14 -5.23 26.61
C TYR A 71 -9.24 -6.25 27.35
N PHE A 72 -7.98 -6.42 26.95
CA PHE A 72 -7.07 -7.32 27.65
C PHE A 72 -6.74 -6.87 29.06
N TYR A 73 -6.57 -5.57 29.30
CA TYR A 73 -6.33 -5.05 30.65
C TYR A 73 -7.55 -5.21 31.54
N GLU A 74 -8.74 -4.88 31.03
CA GLU A 74 -9.99 -5.13 31.72
C GLU A 74 -10.11 -6.61 32.08
N ARG A 75 -9.86 -7.51 31.13
CA ARG A 75 -9.86 -8.94 31.42
C ARG A 75 -8.81 -9.31 32.48
N MET A 76 -7.60 -8.80 32.40
CA MET A 76 -6.55 -9.12 33.37
C MET A 76 -6.92 -8.64 34.79
N ILE A 77 -7.55 -7.47 34.90
CA ILE A 77 -7.99 -6.87 36.15
C ILE A 77 -9.22 -7.59 36.70
N PHE A 78 -10.23 -7.86 35.87
CA PHE A 78 -11.50 -8.47 36.31
C PHE A 78 -11.41 -10.00 36.49
N TYR A 79 -10.59 -10.69 35.69
CA TYR A 79 -10.37 -12.15 35.81
C TYR A 79 -9.31 -12.54 36.86
N GLN A 80 -8.71 -11.59 37.58
CA GLN A 80 -7.88 -11.89 38.77
C GLN A 80 -8.62 -12.74 39.81
N LYS A 81 -9.97 -12.76 39.82
CA LYS A 81 -10.77 -13.63 40.70
C LYS A 81 -11.06 -15.04 40.16
N GLU A 82 -10.92 -15.31 38.85
CA GLU A 82 -11.17 -16.65 38.27
C GLU A 82 -9.90 -17.52 38.11
N ASN A 83 -8.73 -16.94 38.36
CA ASN A 83 -7.43 -17.58 38.13
C ASN A 83 -7.26 -18.92 38.88
N LYS A 84 -7.89 -19.09 40.05
CA LYS A 84 -7.80 -20.35 40.83
C LYS A 84 -8.54 -21.54 40.20
N ARG A 85 -9.64 -21.29 39.47
CA ARG A 85 -10.42 -22.38 38.83
C ARG A 85 -9.78 -22.78 37.50
N LEU A 86 -9.31 -21.80 36.74
CA LEU A 86 -8.62 -22.03 35.47
C LEU A 86 -7.25 -22.71 35.68
N GLN A 87 -6.48 -22.33 36.71
CA GLN A 87 -5.24 -23.04 37.07
C GLN A 87 -5.47 -24.50 37.44
N LYS A 88 -6.57 -24.82 38.13
CA LYS A 88 -6.93 -26.22 38.46
C LYS A 88 -7.29 -27.03 37.21
N GLN A 89 -8.04 -26.43 36.28
CA GLN A 89 -8.36 -27.10 35.01
C GLN A 89 -7.13 -27.29 34.13
N ASP A 90 -6.26 -26.29 34.04
CA ASP A 90 -5.02 -26.37 33.26
C ASP A 90 -4.07 -27.45 33.77
N SER A 91 -3.89 -27.54 35.10
CA SER A 91 -3.13 -28.63 35.74
C SER A 91 -3.70 -30.02 35.43
N LEU A 92 -5.03 -30.16 35.45
CA LEU A 92 -5.70 -31.43 35.16
C LEU A 92 -5.52 -31.85 33.69
N ILE A 93 -5.64 -30.89 32.77
CA ILE A 93 -5.45 -31.12 31.33
C ILE A 93 -4.00 -31.52 31.05
N LYS A 94 -3.03 -30.82 31.66
CA LYS A 94 -1.60 -31.12 31.51
C LYS A 94 -1.27 -32.52 32.01
N SER A 95 -1.76 -32.92 33.18
CA SER A 95 -1.55 -34.27 33.72
C SER A 95 -2.08 -35.38 32.78
N ASN A 96 -3.14 -35.10 32.02
CA ASN A 96 -3.75 -36.09 31.12
C ASN A 96 -3.06 -36.12 29.74
N THR A 97 -2.53 -34.99 29.27
CA THR A 97 -1.90 -34.88 27.94
C THR A 97 -0.40 -35.16 27.93
N GLU A 98 0.30 -34.93 29.05
CA GLU A 98 1.74 -35.20 29.19
C GLU A 98 2.15 -36.66 28.86
N PRO A 99 1.43 -37.72 29.27
CA PRO A 99 1.78 -39.09 28.87
C PRO A 99 1.52 -39.37 27.38
N LEU A 100 0.58 -38.67 26.74
CA LEU A 100 0.29 -38.81 25.31
C LEU A 100 1.39 -38.15 24.47
N ILE A 101 1.80 -36.94 24.87
CA ILE A 101 2.90 -36.21 24.24
C ILE A 101 4.22 -36.99 24.38
N ASN A 102 4.50 -37.54 25.56
CA ASN A 102 5.70 -38.35 25.79
C ASN A 102 5.71 -39.65 24.98
N LYS A 103 4.55 -40.23 24.65
CA LYS A 103 4.47 -41.36 23.72
C LYS A 103 4.82 -40.95 22.29
N ILE A 104 4.38 -39.77 21.85
CA ILE A 104 4.70 -39.24 20.51
C ILE A 104 6.21 -38.97 20.40
N TYR A 105 6.79 -38.26 21.38
CA TYR A 105 8.23 -37.95 21.38
C TYR A 105 9.15 -39.17 21.58
N LYS A 106 8.68 -40.26 22.21
CA LYS A 106 9.45 -41.51 22.31
C LYS A 106 9.42 -42.34 21.02
N TYR A 107 8.46 -42.10 20.12
CA TYR A 107 8.34 -42.84 18.86
C TYR A 107 9.23 -42.24 17.75
N GLU A 108 9.69 -41.01 17.91
CA GLU A 108 10.59 -40.30 16.97
C GLU A 108 12.10 -40.48 17.29
N LYS A 109 12.46 -41.39 18.20
CA LYS A 109 13.86 -41.76 18.53
C LYS A 109 14.12 -43.22 18.19
#